data_AF-A0A165DKI9-F1
#
_entry.id   AF-A0A165DKI9-F1
#
_cell.length_a   1.000
_cell.length_b   1.000
_cell.length_c   1.000
_cell.angle_alpha   90.00
_cell.angle_beta   90.00
_cell.angle_gamma   90.00
#
_symmetry.space_group_name_H-M   'P 1'
#
loop_
_entity.id
_entity.type
_entity.pdbx_description
1 polymer ?
#
loop_
_entity_poly.entity_id
_entity_poly.type
_entity_poly.pdbx_seq_one_letter_code
_entity_poly.pdbx_strand_id
1 'polypeptide(L)' 'DPQLLNDIPAWLRSLRLHKYTPNFEGMSWRDMVMLDEAALEAKGVAALGARRKMLKTFEIVRAKMGI' A
#
# COMPACT_ATOMS: atom_id res chain seq x y z
N ASP A 1 -6.22 -7.54 -11.50
CA ASP A 1 -6.37 -8.93 -11.08
C ASP A 1 -6.15 -9.00 -9.57
N PRO A 2 -7.09 -9.53 -8.76
CA PRO A 2 -6.90 -9.69 -7.31
C PRO A 2 -5.63 -10.48 -6.95
N GLN A 3 -5.14 -11.34 -7.86
CA GLN A 3 -3.90 -12.09 -7.68
C GLN A 3 -2.66 -11.19 -7.51
N LEU A 4 -2.64 -10.02 -8.16
CA LEU A 4 -1.54 -9.06 -8.05
C LEU A 4 -1.45 -8.41 -6.66
N LEU A 5 -2.53 -8.38 -5.89
CA LEU A 5 -2.51 -7.82 -4.53
C LEU A 5 -1.84 -8.77 -3.54
N ASN A 6 -1.84 -10.08 -3.81
CA ASN A 6 -1.11 -11.04 -2.99
C ASN A 6 0.42 -10.91 -3.16
N ASP A 7 0.87 -10.34 -4.28
CA ASP A 7 2.27 -9.97 -4.52
C ASP A 7 2.46 -8.46 -4.29
N ILE A 8 2.60 -8.08 -3.02
CA ILE A 8 2.87 -6.68 -2.61
C ILE A 8 4.09 -6.09 -3.35
N PRO A 9 5.23 -6.79 -3.49
CA PRO A 9 6.35 -6.31 -4.30
C PRO A 9 5.96 -5.95 -5.74
N ALA A 10 5.25 -6.82 -6.45
CA ALA A 10 4.81 -6.56 -7.83
C ALA A 10 3.79 -5.41 -7.90
N TRP A 11 2.85 -5.37 -6.94
CA TRP A 11 1.87 -4.29 -6.86
C TRP A 11 2.55 -2.92 -6.64
N LEU A 12 3.48 -2.82 -5.68
CA LEU A 12 4.25 -1.60 -5.43
C LEU A 12 5.15 -1.21 -6.61
N ARG A 13 5.66 -2.18 -7.39
CA ARG A 13 6.38 -1.90 -8.65
C ARG A 13 5.47 -1.19 -9.66
N SER A 14 4.23 -1.65 -9.83
CA SER A 14 3.25 -1.00 -10.72
C SER A 14 2.97 0.47 -10.33
N LEU A 15 3.02 0.77 -9.03
CA LEU A 15 2.82 2.11 -8.48
C LEU A 15 4.11 2.95 -8.44
N ARG A 16 5.26 2.39 -8.81
CA ARG A 16 6.60 2.97 -8.61
C ARG A 16 6.90 3.31 -7.14
N LEU A 17 6.40 2.49 -6.24
CA LEU A 17 6.58 2.59 -4.79
C LEU A 17 7.37 1.41 -4.21
N HIS A 18 7.95 0.56 -5.07
CA HIS A 18 8.66 -0.67 -4.68
C HIS A 18 9.86 -0.45 -3.75
N LYS A 19 10.37 0.76 -3.61
CA LYS A 19 11.36 1.09 -2.57
C LYS A 19 10.83 0.87 -1.14
N TYR A 20 9.51 0.93 -0.94
CA TYR A 20 8.86 0.72 0.35
C TYR A 20 8.42 -0.73 0.57
N THR A 21 8.73 -1.65 -0.34
CA THR A 21 8.40 -3.07 -0.17
C THR A 21 8.87 -3.62 1.18
N PRO A 22 10.10 -3.33 1.65
CA PRO A 22 10.57 -3.82 2.95
C PRO A 22 9.72 -3.32 4.14
N ASN A 23 9.12 -2.14 4.03
CA ASN A 23 8.27 -1.55 5.08
C ASN A 23 6.97 -2.34 5.34
N PHE A 24 6.59 -3.21 4.40
CA PHE A 24 5.38 -4.02 4.44
C PHE A 24 5.67 -5.53 4.41
N GLU A 25 6.92 -5.95 4.66
CA GLU A 25 7.25 -7.37 4.81
C GLU A 25 6.44 -8.01 5.95
N GLY A 26 5.88 -9.19 5.68
CA GLY A 26 5.02 -9.92 6.62
C GLY A 26 3.60 -9.35 6.79
N MET A 27 3.25 -8.25 6.12
CA MET A 27 1.91 -7.68 6.14
C MET A 27 1.06 -8.20 4.98
N SER A 28 -0.21 -8.49 5.22
CA SER A 28 -1.14 -8.80 4.12
C SER A 28 -1.58 -7.52 3.42
N TRP A 29 -1.90 -7.60 2.12
CA TRP A 29 -2.41 -6.42 1.41
C TRP A 29 -3.72 -5.90 2.01
N ARG A 30 -4.52 -6.77 2.64
CA ARG A 30 -5.78 -6.40 3.30
C ARG A 30 -5.51 -5.49 4.50
N ASP A 31 -4.53 -5.82 5.31
CA ASP A 31 -4.13 -4.97 6.44
C ASP A 31 -3.46 -3.69 5.94
N MET A 32 -2.66 -3.81 4.88
CA MET A 32 -1.96 -2.68 4.27
C MET A 32 -2.92 -1.62 3.74
N VAL A 33 -3.99 -2.03 3.03
CA VAL A 33 -4.97 -1.09 2.52
C VAL A 33 -5.76 -0.41 3.63
N MET A 34 -5.78 -0.93 4.86
CA MET A 34 -6.47 -0.29 6.00
C MET A 34 -5.63 0.76 6.72
N LEU A 35 -4.34 0.88 6.40
CA LEU A 35 -3.46 1.86 7.03
C LEU A 35 -3.89 3.31 6.74
N ASP A 36 -3.73 4.16 7.75
CA ASP A 36 -3.89 5.60 7.65
C ASP A 36 -2.54 6.31 7.42
N GLU A 37 -2.58 7.63 7.32
CA GLU A 37 -1.39 8.45 7.08
C GLU A 37 -0.32 8.30 8.17
N ALA A 38 -0.74 8.21 9.44
CA ALA A 38 0.14 8.10 10.59
C ALA A 38 0.81 6.72 10.64
N ALA A 39 0.08 5.64 10.34
CA ALA A 39 0.62 4.29 10.30
C ALA A 39 1.61 4.11 9.13
N LEU A 40 1.34 4.74 7.97
CA LEU A 40 2.29 4.75 6.85
C LEU A 40 3.58 5.49 7.21
N GLU A 41 3.49 6.60 7.92
CA GLU A 41 4.65 7.34 8.42
C GLU A 41 5.46 6.52 9.43
N ALA A 42 4.78 5.91 10.42
CA ALA A 42 5.40 5.06 11.43
C ALA A 42 6.10 3.83 10.81
N LYS A 43 5.59 3.32 9.69
CA LYS A 43 6.24 2.25 8.92
C LYS A 43 7.46 2.71 8.12
N GLY A 44 7.76 4.00 8.05
CA GLY A 44 8.92 4.56 7.34
C GLY A 44 8.62 5.13 5.96
N VAL A 45 7.34 5.34 5.61
CA VAL A 45 6.96 6.10 4.40
C VAL A 45 7.02 7.60 4.68
N ALA A 46 8.24 8.14 4.84
CA ALA A 46 8.44 9.53 5.25
C ALA A 46 7.93 10.56 4.22
N ALA A 47 8.04 10.26 2.92
CA ALA A 47 7.68 11.20 1.86
C ALA A 47 6.16 11.41 1.78
N LEU A 48 5.69 12.62 2.06
CA LEU A 48 4.27 13.00 1.99
C LEU A 48 3.61 12.64 0.66
N GLY A 49 4.30 12.89 -0.47
CA GLY A 49 3.80 12.52 -1.80
C GLY A 49 3.58 11.01 -1.98
N ALA A 50 4.44 10.18 -1.37
CA ALA A 50 4.28 8.73 -1.39
C ALA A 50 3.09 8.29 -0.53
N ARG A 51 2.93 8.85 0.67
CA ARG A 51 1.78 8.57 1.55
C ARG A 51 0.46 8.91 0.86
N ARG A 52 0.32 10.11 0.32
CA ARG A 52 -0.88 10.53 -0.42
C ARG A 52 -1.18 9.61 -1.61
N LYS A 53 -0.15 9.17 -2.33
CA LYS A 53 -0.31 8.23 -3.45
C LYS A 53 -0.78 6.84 -2.98
N MET A 54 -0.22 6.33 -1.88
CA MET A 54 -0.64 5.07 -1.26
C MET A 54 -2.09 5.14 -0.80
N LEU A 55 -2.46 6.18 -0.04
CA LEU A 55 -3.82 6.36 0.48
C LEU A 55 -4.86 6.39 -0.65
N LYS A 56 -4.62 7.18 -1.70
CA LYS A 56 -5.51 7.20 -2.89
C LYS A 56 -5.62 5.82 -3.55
N THR A 57 -4.52 5.07 -3.58
CA THR A 57 -4.54 3.71 -4.15
C THR A 57 -5.31 2.74 -3.25
N PHE A 58 -5.18 2.87 -1.93
CA PHE A 58 -5.89 2.05 -0.96
C PHE A 58 -7.40 2.29 -1.02
N GLU A 59 -7.84 3.55 -1.14
CA GLU A 59 -9.25 3.91 -1.35
C GLU A 59 -9.85 3.22 -2.59
N ILE A 60 -9.11 3.22 -3.71
CA ILE A 60 -9.55 2.54 -4.94
C ILE A 60 -9.68 1.03 -4.71
N VAL A 61 -8.74 0.42 -3.99
CA VAL A 61 -8.78 -1.02 -3.70
C VAL A 61 -9.93 -1.36 -2.75
N ARG A 62 -10.14 -0.57 -1.69
CA ARG A 62 -11.26 -0.70 -0.75
C ARG A 62 -12.60 -0.66 -1.48
N ALA A 63 -12.83 0.38 -2.29
CA ALA A 63 -14.02 0.52 -3.11
C ALA A 63 -14.23 -0.66 -4.09
N LYS A 64 -13.15 -1.15 -4.71
CA LYS A 64 -13.21 -2.28 -5.65
C LYS A 64 -13.50 -3.62 -4.97
N MET A 65 -13.05 -3.79 -3.72
CA MET A 65 -13.19 -5.02 -2.95
C MET A 65 -14.42 -5.02 -2.03
N GLY A 66 -15.15 -3.90 -1.95
CA GLY A 66 -16.28 -3.74 -1.04
C GLY A 66 -15.89 -3.74 0.44
N ILE A 67 -14.69 -3.21 0.74
CA ILE A 67 -14.13 -3.07 2.09
C ILE A 67 -14.24 -1.60 2.51
#